data_AF-A0A6M2CIY0-F1
#
_entry.id   AF-A0A6M2CIY0-F1
#
_cell.length_a   1.000
_cell.length_b   1.000
_cell.length_c   1.000
_cell.angle_alpha   90.00
_cell.angle_beta   90.00
_cell.angle_gamma   90.00
#
_symmetry.space_group_name_H-M   'P 1'
#
loop_
_entity.id
_entity.type
_entity.pdbx_description
1 polymer ?
#
loop_
_entity_poly.entity_id
_entity_poly.type
_entity_poly.pdbx_seq_one_letter_code
_entity_poly.pdbx_strand_id
1 'polypeptide(L)'
;AVTVKKWPLVIASSYNIPYLLRCEGKGHSISGELYSVDDKMLSMLDDFESHPKYYLRTEEDIELTSKSNDEKTKKRLRAWIYFLKDYREELLQRPYIANYSSKGDHGLEYVPRYLRKAQDPQNLHWQEVLRNEKVTCNEK
;
A
#
# COMPACT_ATOMS: atom_id res chain seq x y z
N ALA A 1 -4.72 3.69 -14.27
CA ALA A 1 -3.81 2.55 -14.50
C ALA A 1 -4.12 1.46 -13.49
N VAL A 2 -3.82 0.19 -13.76
CA VAL A 2 -4.12 -0.92 -12.84
C VAL A 2 -2.95 -1.88 -12.71
N THR A 3 -2.71 -2.46 -11.54
CA THR A 3 -1.71 -3.52 -11.38
C THR A 3 -2.12 -4.78 -12.17
N VAL A 4 -1.16 -5.41 -12.85
CA VAL A 4 -1.41 -6.68 -13.56
C VAL A 4 -1.66 -7.80 -12.55
N LYS A 5 -0.82 -7.87 -11.52
CA LYS A 5 -0.99 -8.79 -10.39
C LYS A 5 -2.07 -8.29 -9.43
N LYS A 6 -2.67 -9.24 -8.72
CA LYS A 6 -3.61 -8.95 -7.64
C LYS A 6 -2.87 -8.79 -6.32
N TRP A 7 -3.26 -7.77 -5.57
CA TRP A 7 -2.71 -7.45 -4.26
C TRP A 7 -3.84 -7.12 -3.26
N PRO A 8 -3.71 -7.49 -1.98
CA PRO A 8 -4.59 -6.98 -0.93
C PRO A 8 -4.25 -5.53 -0.62
N LEU A 9 -5.20 -4.64 -0.87
CA LEU A 9 -5.18 -3.28 -0.35
C LEU A 9 -6.25 -3.18 0.73
N VAL A 10 -5.84 -2.82 1.95
CA VAL A 10 -6.70 -2.76 3.14
C VAL A 10 -6.57 -1.41 3.83
N ILE A 11 -7.61 -1.01 4.56
CA ILE A 11 -7.55 0.15 5.44
C ILE A 11 -7.35 -0.35 6.88
N ALA A 12 -6.29 0.12 7.54
CA ALA A 12 -5.95 -0.31 8.89
C ALA A 12 -5.30 0.82 9.70
N SER A 13 -4.86 0.46 10.91
CA SER A 13 -4.41 1.35 11.98
C SER A 13 -5.48 2.29 12.53
N SER A 14 -5.21 2.87 13.70
CA SER A 14 -5.98 3.95 14.33
C SER A 14 -6.13 5.21 13.45
N TYR A 15 -5.40 5.29 12.34
CA TYR A 15 -5.38 6.44 11.44
C TYR A 15 -5.94 6.18 10.03
N ASN A 16 -6.60 5.03 9.83
CA ASN A 16 -7.23 4.65 8.56
C ASN A 16 -6.30 4.77 7.36
N ILE A 17 -5.07 4.27 7.52
CA ILE A 17 -4.05 4.31 6.48
C ILE A 17 -4.33 3.17 5.49
N PRO A 18 -4.27 3.43 4.17
CA PRO A 18 -4.30 2.38 3.17
C PRO A 18 -2.97 1.63 3.13
N TYR A 19 -3.01 0.31 3.23
CA TYR A 19 -1.85 -0.56 3.16
C TYR A 19 -1.97 -1.53 2.01
N LEU A 20 -1.03 -1.45 1.08
CA LEU A 20 -0.86 -2.46 0.05
C LEU A 20 0.04 -3.58 0.59
N LEU A 21 -0.53 -4.75 0.84
CA LEU A 21 0.15 -5.87 1.46
C LEU A 21 0.90 -6.69 0.40
N ARG A 22 2.15 -7.06 0.67
CA ARG A 22 2.95 -7.91 -0.22
C ARG A 22 2.50 -9.37 -0.17
N CYS A 23 1.30 -9.65 -0.68
CA CYS A 23 0.72 -11.00 -0.80
C CYS A 23 0.20 -11.21 -2.23
N GLU A 24 1.06 -11.68 -3.12
CA GLU A 24 0.70 -11.83 -4.53
C GLU A 24 -0.46 -12.81 -4.70
N GLY A 25 -1.39 -12.48 -5.61
CA GLY A 25 -2.50 -13.37 -5.99
C GLY A 25 -3.74 -13.25 -5.09
N LYS A 26 -3.69 -12.48 -4.00
CA LYS A 26 -4.85 -12.14 -3.17
C LYS A 26 -5.38 -10.74 -3.50
N GLY A 27 -6.61 -10.42 -3.12
CA GLY A 27 -7.19 -9.10 -3.33
C GLY A 27 -7.59 -8.83 -4.77
N HIS A 28 -7.27 -7.64 -5.26
CA HIS A 28 -7.73 -7.12 -6.55
C HIS A 28 -6.56 -6.59 -7.38
N SER A 29 -6.81 -6.37 -8.67
CA SER A 29 -5.97 -5.46 -9.45
C SER A 29 -6.20 -4.04 -8.94
N ILE A 30 -5.15 -3.41 -8.44
CA ILE A 30 -5.24 -2.13 -7.75
C ILE A 30 -5.21 -1.01 -8.77
N SER A 31 -6.23 -0.16 -8.70
CA SER A 31 -6.34 1.05 -9.50
C SER A 31 -5.55 2.18 -8.88
N GLY A 32 -4.84 2.92 -9.74
CA GLY A 32 -4.07 4.07 -9.33
C GLY A 32 -3.62 4.92 -10.51
N GLU A 33 -2.72 5.84 -10.20
CA GLU A 33 -2.17 6.82 -11.11
C GLU A 33 -0.68 6.55 -11.31
N LEU A 34 -0.17 6.84 -12.52
CA LEU A 34 1.25 6.73 -12.82
C LEU A 34 1.85 8.12 -12.96
N TYR A 35 2.96 8.33 -12.26
CA TYR A 35 3.73 9.57 -12.29
C TYR A 35 5.16 9.28 -12.73
N SER A 36 5.69 10.13 -13.63
CA SER A 36 7.13 10.17 -13.91
C SER A 36 7.77 11.10 -12.90
N VAL A 37 8.74 10.60 -12.15
CA VAL A 37 9.45 11.35 -11.11
C VAL A 37 10.95 11.29 -11.37
N ASP A 38 11.67 12.33 -10.96
CA ASP A 38 13.13 12.32 -10.96
C ASP A 38 13.68 11.63 -9.70
N ASP A 39 14.99 11.37 -9.68
CA ASP A 39 15.64 10.69 -8.55
C ASP A 39 15.50 11.47 -7.24
N LYS A 40 15.44 12.80 -7.32
CA LYS A 40 15.27 13.67 -6.14
C LYS A 40 13.89 13.49 -5.53
N MET A 41 12.83 13.48 -6.34
CA MET A 41 11.47 13.23 -5.89
C MET A 41 11.32 11.79 -5.40
N LEU A 42 11.91 10.81 -6.08
CA LEU A 42 11.88 9.42 -5.65
C LEU A 42 12.52 9.23 -4.27
N SER A 43 13.65 9.90 -4.00
CA SER A 43 14.30 9.90 -2.68
C SER A 43 13.41 10.53 -1.60
N MET A 44 12.75 11.66 -1.90
CA MET A 44 11.80 12.28 -0.96
C MET A 44 10.60 11.37 -0.64
N LEU A 45 10.11 10.60 -1.62
CA LEU A 45 9.03 9.62 -1.42
C LEU A 45 9.50 8.45 -0.56
N ASP A 46 10.73 7.97 -0.75
CA ASP A 46 11.31 6.91 0.09
C ASP A 46 11.39 7.35 1.56
N ASP A 47 11.83 8.57 1.84
CA ASP A 47 11.84 9.12 3.20
C ASP A 47 10.41 9.28 3.76
N PHE A 48 9.48 9.78 2.94
CA PHE A 48 8.09 10.01 3.34
C PHE A 48 7.39 8.70 3.71
N GLU A 49 7.58 7.64 2.91
CA GLU A 49 7.05 6.30 3.16
C GLU A 49 7.91 5.49 4.16
N SER A 50 8.97 6.09 4.69
CA SER A 50 9.88 5.45 5.65
C SER A 50 10.47 4.14 5.11
N HIS A 51 10.80 4.12 3.82
CA HIS A 51 11.48 3.02 3.15
C HIS A 51 12.95 2.91 3.62
N PRO A 52 13.52 1.69 3.79
CA PRO A 52 12.90 0.36 3.71
C PRO A 52 12.33 -0.16 5.03
N LYS A 53 12.22 0.70 6.06
CA LYS A 53 11.86 0.29 7.43
C LYS A 53 10.37 -0.03 7.57
N TYR A 54 9.50 0.80 6.98
CA TYR A 54 8.05 0.66 7.09
C TYR A 54 7.45 0.10 5.80
N TYR A 55 7.61 0.81 4.69
CA TYR A 55 7.27 0.31 3.36
C TYR A 55 8.49 -0.15 2.57
N LEU A 56 8.30 -1.15 1.71
CA LEU A 56 9.28 -1.62 0.75
C LEU A 56 8.88 -1.15 -0.65
N ARG A 57 9.76 -0.39 -1.30
CA ARG A 57 9.62 -0.01 -2.71
C ARG A 57 10.00 -1.19 -3.61
N THR A 58 9.10 -1.61 -4.50
CA THR A 58 9.34 -2.67 -5.50
C THR A 58 8.78 -2.27 -6.86
N GLU A 59 9.34 -2.79 -7.94
CA GLU A 59 8.80 -2.58 -9.29
C GLU A 59 7.75 -3.63 -9.63
N GLU A 60 6.60 -3.19 -10.13
CA GLU A 60 5.53 -4.07 -10.57
C GLU A 60 5.04 -3.71 -11.97
N ASP A 61 4.46 -4.70 -12.66
CA ASP A 61 3.83 -4.52 -13.96
C ASP A 61 2.47 -3.83 -13.81
N ILE A 62 2.30 -2.73 -14.53
CA ILE A 62 1.10 -1.91 -14.58
C ILE A 62 0.53 -1.91 -15.99
N GLU A 63 -0.79 -2.11 -16.09
CA GLU A 63 -1.55 -1.97 -17.31
C GLU A 63 -2.19 -0.57 -17.37
N LEU A 64 -1.91 0.15 -18.46
CA LEU A 64 -2.55 1.43 -18.76
C LEU A 64 -3.91 1.19 -19.39
N THR A 65 -4.96 1.63 -18.69
CA THR A 65 -6.31 1.71 -19.23
C THR A 65 -6.41 2.90 -20.20
N SER A 66 -6.52 2.62 -21.51
CA SER A 66 -6.81 3.67 -22.50
C SER A 66 -8.27 4.12 -22.37
N LYS A 67 -8.53 5.42 -22.60
CA LYS A 67 -9.89 5.96 -22.71
C LYS A 67 -10.50 5.72 -24.11
N SER A 68 -9.72 5.28 -25.09
CA SER A 68 -10.23 4.92 -26.41
C SER A 68 -10.64 3.45 -26.43
N ASN A 69 -11.82 3.16 -26.97
CA ASN A 69 -12.37 1.80 -27.19
C ASN A 69 -11.58 0.96 -28.21
N ASP A 70 -10.34 1.34 -28.54
CA ASP A 70 -9.44 0.50 -29.31
C ASP A 70 -8.84 -0.55 -28.38
N GLU A 71 -9.49 -1.71 -28.31
CA GLU A 71 -9.07 -2.90 -27.55
C GLU A 71 -7.66 -3.43 -27.90
N LYS A 72 -6.94 -2.81 -28.84
CA LYS A 72 -5.76 -3.40 -29.48
C LYS A 72 -4.41 -3.09 -28.84
N THR A 73 -4.29 -2.19 -27.86
CA THR A 73 -2.99 -1.95 -27.20
C THR A 73 -3.13 -1.63 -25.71
N LYS A 74 -3.34 -2.66 -24.90
CA LYS A 74 -3.04 -2.62 -23.46
C LYS A 74 -1.54 -2.40 -23.28
N LYS A 75 -1.13 -1.15 -23.04
CA LYS A 75 0.27 -0.81 -22.81
C LYS A 75 0.67 -1.23 -21.40
N ARG A 76 1.69 -2.08 -21.29
CA ARG A 76 2.31 -2.47 -20.02
C ARG A 76 3.55 -1.62 -19.77
N LEU A 77 3.72 -1.22 -18.52
CA LEU A 77 4.87 -0.48 -18.01
C LEU A 77 5.27 -1.06 -16.66
N ARG A 78 6.53 -0.89 -16.27
CA ARG A 78 6.98 -1.17 -14.90
C ARG A 78 6.99 0.13 -14.11
N ALA A 79 6.49 0.09 -12.88
CA ALA A 79 6.45 1.26 -12.00
C ALA A 79 6.78 0.85 -10.56
N TRP A 80 7.36 1.79 -9.82
CA TRP A 80 7.64 1.64 -8.40
C TRP A 80 6.36 1.73 -7.58
N ILE A 81 6.20 0.81 -6.63
CA ILE A 81 5.08 0.74 -5.68
C ILE A 81 5.64 0.50 -4.28
N TYR A 82 4.99 1.07 -3.26
CA TYR A 82 5.31 0.87 -1.85
C TYR A 82 4.41 -0.21 -1.23
N PHE A 83 5.02 -1.28 -0.73
CA PHE A 83 4.33 -2.40 -0.09
C PHE A 83 4.65 -2.51 1.40
N LEU A 84 3.65 -2.84 2.21
CA LEU A 84 3.87 -3.33 3.55
C LEU A 84 4.26 -4.82 3.46
N LYS A 85 5.49 -5.17 3.84
CA LYS A 85 6.00 -6.56 3.74
C LYS A 85 5.81 -7.38 5.02
N ASP A 86 6.13 -6.82 6.17
CA ASP A 86 6.20 -7.54 7.45
C ASP A 86 4.96 -7.25 8.28
N TYR A 87 3.80 -7.65 7.75
CA TYR A 87 2.51 -7.34 8.35
C TYR A 87 1.92 -8.48 9.19
N ARG A 88 1.03 -8.09 10.10
CA ARG A 88 0.16 -8.95 10.88
C ARG A 88 -0.82 -9.69 9.97
N GLU A 89 -0.92 -11.02 10.10
CA GLU A 89 -1.76 -11.85 9.21
C GLU A 89 -3.25 -11.50 9.33
N GLU A 90 -3.67 -10.96 10.47
CA GLU A 90 -5.03 -10.48 10.71
C GLU A 90 -5.44 -9.38 9.72
N LEU A 91 -4.48 -8.64 9.14
CA LEU A 91 -4.78 -7.66 8.09
C LEU A 91 -5.35 -8.32 6.83
N LEU A 92 -5.04 -9.59 6.56
CA LEU A 92 -5.60 -10.31 5.42
C LEU A 92 -7.09 -10.66 5.62
N GLN A 93 -7.63 -10.51 6.82
CA GLN A 93 -9.06 -10.75 7.08
C GLN A 93 -9.90 -9.47 6.87
N ARG A 94 -9.25 -8.31 6.68
CA ARG A 94 -9.94 -7.05 6.43
C ARG A 94 -10.52 -6.99 5.00
N PRO A 95 -11.55 -6.17 4.76
CA PRO A 95 -12.08 -5.95 3.42
C PRO A 95 -11.00 -5.46 2.46
N TYR A 96 -10.89 -6.11 1.31
CA TYR A 96 -10.00 -5.69 0.23
C TYR A 96 -10.71 -4.64 -0.62
N ILE A 97 -9.98 -3.58 -0.99
CA ILE A 97 -10.48 -2.54 -1.90
C ILE A 97 -9.62 -2.51 -3.15
N ALA A 98 -10.25 -2.26 -4.31
CA ALA A 98 -9.52 -2.17 -5.58
C ALA A 98 -9.05 -0.74 -5.90
N ASN A 99 -9.69 0.26 -5.30
CA ASN A 99 -9.40 1.68 -5.50
C ASN A 99 -9.60 2.41 -4.17
N TYR A 100 -8.57 3.08 -3.69
CA TYR A 100 -8.65 3.80 -2.42
C TYR A 100 -9.15 5.23 -2.61
N SER A 101 -10.08 5.65 -1.74
CA SER A 101 -10.49 7.04 -1.57
C SER A 101 -10.68 7.30 -0.08
N SER A 102 -10.01 8.32 0.47
CA SER A 102 -10.18 8.66 1.89
C SER A 102 -11.65 8.95 2.25
N LYS A 103 -12.42 9.50 1.32
CA LYS A 103 -13.85 9.80 1.49
C LYS A 103 -14.75 8.79 0.79
N GLY A 104 -14.27 7.55 0.64
CA GLY A 104 -15.03 6.46 0.05
C GLY A 104 -16.13 5.94 0.97
N ASP A 105 -16.96 5.04 0.42
CA ASP A 105 -18.17 4.50 1.07
C ASP A 105 -17.89 3.65 2.32
N HIS A 106 -16.62 3.33 2.59
CA HIS A 106 -16.20 2.64 3.83
C HIS A 106 -16.31 3.52 5.07
N GLY A 107 -16.41 4.86 4.94
CA GLY A 107 -16.56 5.78 6.08
C GLY A 107 -15.31 5.92 6.97
N LEU A 108 -14.18 5.33 6.54
CA LEU A 108 -12.89 5.35 7.24
C LEU A 108 -11.99 6.45 6.65
N GLU A 109 -12.17 7.69 7.10
CA GLU A 109 -11.38 8.83 6.62
C GLU A 109 -9.94 8.82 7.16
N TYR A 110 -8.97 9.06 6.29
CA TYR A 110 -7.56 9.12 6.63
C TYR A 110 -7.26 10.29 7.57
N VAL A 111 -6.56 10.00 8.66
CA VAL A 111 -6.10 11.02 9.60
C VAL A 111 -4.71 11.52 9.18
N PRO A 112 -4.51 12.80 8.79
CA PRO A 112 -3.21 13.30 8.36
C PRO A 112 -2.13 13.25 9.44
N ARG A 113 -0.87 13.02 9.03
CA ARG A 113 0.28 12.86 9.94
C ARG A 113 0.45 14.00 10.97
N TYR A 114 0.13 15.24 10.62
CA TYR A 114 0.26 16.38 11.54
C TYR A 114 -0.74 16.35 12.70
N LEU A 115 -1.91 15.72 12.53
CA LEU A 115 -2.88 15.51 13.62
C LEU A 115 -2.49 14.36 14.54
N ARG A 116 -1.71 13.40 14.03
CA ARG A 116 -1.29 12.21 14.79
C ARG A 116 -0.25 12.53 15.85
N LYS A 117 0.66 13.47 15.59
CA LYS A 117 1.79 13.76 16.49
C LYS A 117 1.38 14.09 17.91
N ALA A 118 0.19 14.68 18.11
CA ALA A 118 -0.35 14.97 19.42
C ALA A 118 -0.86 13.71 20.16
N GLN A 119 -1.31 12.70 19.41
CA GLN A 119 -1.93 11.47 19.94
C GLN A 119 -0.96 10.29 20.01
N ASP A 120 -0.04 10.20 19.05
CA ASP A 120 0.97 9.14 18.91
C ASP A 120 2.32 9.74 18.51
N PRO A 121 3.04 10.35 19.47
CA PRO A 121 4.33 10.97 19.21
C PRO A 121 5.43 9.94 18.85
N GLN A 122 5.23 8.67 19.16
CA GLN A 122 6.22 7.59 18.98
C GLN A 122 5.90 6.68 17.78
N ASN A 123 4.86 6.96 17.00
CA ASN A 123 4.39 6.12 15.90
C ASN A 123 4.05 4.67 16.33
N LEU A 124 3.50 4.49 17.53
CA LEU A 124 3.06 3.20 18.08
C LEU A 124 2.00 2.52 17.21
N HIS A 125 1.24 3.27 16.40
CA HIS A 125 0.30 2.68 15.42
C HIS A 125 0.99 1.72 14.43
N TRP A 126 2.31 1.80 14.26
CA TRP A 126 3.06 0.81 13.47
C TRP A 126 2.91 -0.61 14.03
N GLN A 127 2.83 -0.77 15.36
CA GLN A 127 2.67 -2.06 16.04
C GLN A 127 1.28 -2.68 15.81
N GLU A 128 0.30 -1.88 15.38
CA GLU A 128 -1.04 -2.37 15.04
C GLU A 128 -1.04 -3.15 13.72
N VAL A 129 -0.06 -2.89 12.84
CA VAL A 129 -0.02 -3.44 11.48
C VAL A 129 1.22 -4.29 11.20
N LEU A 130 2.35 -3.99 11.82
CA LEU A 130 3.59 -4.75 11.65
C LEU A 130 3.58 -6.01 12.51
N ARG A 131 4.12 -7.09 11.95
CA ARG A 131 4.35 -8.34 12.66
C ARG A 131 5.40 -8.08 13.75
N ASN A 132 5.01 -8.16 15.01
CA ASN A 132 5.96 -8.06 16.12
C ASN A 132 6.82 -9.33 16.15
N GLU A 133 8.15 -9.20 16.23
CA GLU A 133 9.14 -10.29 16.32
C GLU A 133 9.10 -11.06 17.66
N LYS A 134 7.92 -11.33 18.22
CA LYS A 134 7.75 -12.28 19.32
C LYS A 134 7.09 -13.56 18.81
N VAL A 135 7.73 -14.18 17.83
CA VAL A 135 7.52 -15.60 17.53
C VAL A 135 8.88 -16.27 17.54
N THR A 136 9.36 -16.62 18.73
CA THR A 136 10.26 -17.76 18.87
C THR A 136 9.44 -18.99 18.52
N CYS A 137 9.53 -19.46 17.28
CA CYS A 137 9.16 -20.83 16.95
C CYS A 137 10.12 -21.73 17.72
N ASN A 138 9.68 -22.28 18.84
CA ASN A 138 10.30 -23.49 19.37
C ASN A 138 10.04 -24.60 18.35
N GLU A 139 11.08 -24.98 17.62
CA GLU A 139 11.10 -26.22 16.86
C GLU A 139 10.93 -27.39 17.83
N LYS A 140 9.80 -28.10 17.71
CA LYS A 140 9.64 -29.50 18.11
C LYS A 140 8.77 -30.21 17.09
#